data_AF-A0A7C8LVD6-F1
#
_entry.id   AF-A0A7C8LVD6-F1
#
_cell.length_a   1.000
_cell.length_b   1.000
_cell.length_c   1.000
_cell.angle_alpha   90.00
_cell.angle_beta   90.00
_cell.angle_gamma   90.00
#
_symmetry.space_group_name_H-M   'P 1'
#
loop_
_entity.id
_entity.type
_entity.pdbx_description
1 polymer ?
#
loop_
_entity_poly.entity_id
_entity_poly.type
_entity_poly.pdbx_seq_one_letter_code
_entity_poly.pdbx_strand_id
1 'polypeptide(L)'
;MKNIMNQRMSIMKKAVQMHGEEGVAAVIEAYDAMWGRIISSEGSAPTSHTFVGELVEKFIAECLELTADDRKLQAKDLYVAFIAWCKKEQVTSIPSQRAFGTEMVIRFERIKQNKYWYVGVALQKQEQAS
;
A
#
# COMPACT_ATOMS: atom_id res chain seq x y z
N MET A 1 12.68 -13.78 -9.36
CA MET A 1 12.54 -12.41 -8.83
C MET A 1 12.70 -12.47 -7.31
N LYS A 2 13.79 -11.90 -6.77
CA LYS A 2 14.01 -11.89 -5.32
C LYS A 2 12.95 -10.98 -4.67
N ASN A 3 12.22 -11.55 -3.73
CA ASN A 3 11.13 -10.89 -3.01
C ASN A 3 11.72 -9.72 -2.19
N ILE A 4 11.41 -8.49 -2.60
CA ILE A 4 11.90 -7.25 -1.98
C ILE A 4 11.58 -7.23 -0.47
N MET A 5 10.47 -7.86 -0.05
CA MET A 5 10.08 -8.01 1.35
C MET A 5 11.04 -8.94 2.12
N ASN A 6 11.49 -10.04 1.48
CA ASN A 6 12.50 -10.92 2.08
C ASN A 6 13.85 -10.22 2.20
N GLN A 7 14.16 -9.33 1.25
CA GLN A 7 15.38 -8.53 1.29
C GLN A 7 15.29 -7.48 2.42
N ARG A 8 14.14 -6.81 2.57
CA ARG A 8 13.86 -5.86 3.66
C ARG A 8 13.89 -6.52 5.03
N MET A 9 13.22 -7.65 5.19
CA MET A 9 13.24 -8.45 6.43
C MET A 9 14.64 -8.98 6.74
N SER A 10 15.41 -9.38 5.72
CA SER A 10 16.79 -9.82 5.91
C SER A 10 17.70 -8.67 6.36
N ILE A 11 17.48 -7.44 5.91
CA ILE A 11 18.24 -6.26 6.35
C ILE A 11 17.84 -5.87 7.77
N MET A 12 16.53 -5.81 8.07
CA MET A 12 16.03 -5.51 9.42
C MET A 12 16.50 -6.53 10.45
N LYS A 13 16.39 -7.83 10.13
CA LYS A 13 16.79 -8.92 11.03
C LYS A 13 18.30 -8.88 11.31
N LYS A 14 19.10 -8.49 10.33
CA LYS A 14 20.56 -8.34 10.47
C LYS A 14 20.94 -7.08 11.26
N ALA A 15 20.19 -5.99 11.12
CA ALA A 15 20.38 -4.76 11.89
C ALA A 15 20.01 -4.92 13.38
N VAL A 16 18.89 -5.57 13.68
CA VAL A 16 18.48 -5.95 15.05
C VAL A 16 19.56 -6.80 15.71
N GLN A 17 20.14 -7.74 14.95
CA GLN A 17 21.16 -8.67 15.43
C GLN A 17 22.53 -8.02 15.65
N MET A 18 22.80 -6.86 15.05
CA MET A 18 24.09 -6.16 15.12
C MET A 18 24.13 -5.00 16.12
N HIS A 19 22.99 -4.35 16.43
CA HIS A 19 23.01 -3.05 17.11
C HIS A 19 21.97 -2.85 18.23
N GLY A 20 21.09 -3.81 18.52
CA GLY A 20 20.01 -3.61 19.51
C GLY A 20 18.96 -2.57 19.07
N GLU A 21 18.06 -2.16 19.97
CA GLU A 21 16.89 -1.30 19.66
C GLU A 21 17.28 0.06 19.04
N GLU A 22 18.40 0.67 19.46
CA GLU A 22 18.90 1.92 18.88
C GLU A 22 19.32 1.78 17.41
N GLY A 23 19.81 0.60 17.01
CA GLY A 23 20.15 0.32 15.62
C GLY A 23 18.95 0.20 14.69
N VAL A 24 17.79 -0.19 15.22
CA VAL A 24 16.55 -0.30 14.45
C VAL A 24 16.04 1.07 14.04
N ALA A 25 16.10 2.06 14.94
CA ALA A 25 15.76 3.45 14.66
C ALA A 25 16.67 4.02 13.57
N ALA A 26 17.98 3.80 13.66
CA ALA A 26 18.93 4.26 12.64
C ALA A 26 18.69 3.60 11.26
N VAL A 27 18.22 2.35 11.21
CA VAL A 27 17.87 1.69 9.93
C VAL A 27 16.55 2.18 9.38
N ILE A 28 15.56 2.50 10.23
CA ILE A 28 14.31 3.15 9.83
C ILE A 28 14.61 4.54 9.29
N GLU A 29 15.37 5.37 10.01
CA GLU A 29 15.78 6.69 9.56
C GLU A 29 16.64 6.64 8.29
N ALA A 30 17.55 5.68 8.16
CA ALA A 30 18.34 5.52 6.93
C ALA A 30 17.47 5.07 5.74
N TYR A 31 16.44 4.24 5.97
CA TYR A 31 15.49 3.85 4.95
C TYR A 31 14.59 5.01 4.54
N ASP A 32 14.06 5.77 5.51
CA ASP A 32 13.23 6.95 5.27
C ASP A 32 14.02 8.10 4.64
N ALA A 33 15.29 8.29 5.01
CA ALA A 33 16.19 9.26 4.39
C ALA A 33 16.63 8.83 2.98
N MET A 34 16.77 7.53 2.72
CA MET A 34 17.03 6.99 1.38
C MET A 34 15.81 7.18 0.48
N TRP A 35 14.61 6.94 1.00
CA TRP A 35 13.35 7.24 0.31
C TRP A 35 13.14 8.75 0.13
N GLY A 36 13.44 9.56 1.14
CA GLY A 36 13.41 11.02 1.07
C GLY A 36 14.39 11.59 0.05
N ARG A 37 15.58 11.01 -0.10
CA ARG A 37 16.55 11.40 -1.15
C ARG A 37 16.16 10.98 -2.56
N ILE A 38 15.45 9.85 -2.71
CA ILE A 38 14.80 9.48 -3.99
C ILE A 38 13.69 10.48 -4.34
N ILE A 39 13.01 11.05 -3.34
CA ILE A 39 11.92 12.03 -3.51
C ILE A 39 12.44 13.48 -3.66
N SER A 40 13.60 13.81 -3.09
CA SER A 40 14.11 15.20 -3.03
C SER A 40 15.28 15.51 -3.96
N SER A 41 15.78 14.56 -4.74
CA SER A 41 16.75 14.84 -5.81
C SER A 41 16.06 14.98 -7.16
N GLU A 42 15.32 16.07 -7.34
CA GLU A 42 15.50 17.03 -8.45
C GLU A 42 14.38 18.08 -8.35
N GLY A 43 14.76 19.35 -8.33
CA GLY A 43 13.81 20.44 -8.48
C GLY A 43 13.20 20.42 -9.87
N SER A 44 12.13 19.65 -10.08
CA SER A 44 11.16 19.82 -11.17
C SER A 44 9.97 18.86 -10.98
N ALA A 45 8.78 19.43 -10.75
CA ALA A 45 7.44 18.82 -10.74
C ALA A 45 7.14 17.69 -9.72
N PRO A 46 6.00 17.75 -8.99
CA PRO A 46 5.57 16.65 -8.12
C PRO A 46 5.16 15.44 -8.99
N THR A 47 6.06 14.47 -9.13
CA THR A 47 5.91 13.33 -10.03
C THR A 47 5.24 12.14 -9.33
N SER A 48 3.95 11.96 -9.62
CA SER A 48 3.17 10.70 -9.71
C SER A 48 3.13 9.68 -8.55
N HIS A 49 4.14 9.50 -7.70
CA HIS A 49 4.12 8.46 -6.65
C HIS A 49 3.29 8.91 -5.43
N THR A 50 3.32 10.20 -5.10
CA THR A 50 2.45 10.82 -4.07
C THR A 50 0.99 10.72 -4.48
N PHE A 51 0.70 10.96 -5.76
CA PHE A 51 -0.66 10.91 -6.30
C PHE A 51 -1.31 9.52 -6.18
N VAL A 52 -0.57 8.45 -6.46
CA VAL A 52 -1.11 7.08 -6.30
C VAL A 52 -1.36 6.78 -4.82
N GLY A 53 -0.43 7.16 -3.94
CA GLY A 53 -0.58 7.00 -2.50
C GLY A 53 -1.80 7.74 -1.95
N GLU A 54 -1.96 9.02 -2.31
CA GLU A 54 -3.08 9.87 -1.91
C GLU A 54 -4.43 9.33 -2.41
N LEU A 55 -4.50 8.87 -3.66
CA LEU A 55 -5.72 8.26 -4.20
C LEU A 55 -6.09 6.96 -3.48
N VAL A 56 -5.09 6.11 -3.21
CA VAL A 56 -5.31 4.86 -2.49
C VAL A 56 -5.76 5.14 -1.05
N GLU A 57 -5.18 6.13 -0.40
CA GLU A 57 -5.54 6.54 0.96
C GLU A 57 -6.98 7.06 1.04
N LYS A 58 -7.37 7.96 0.12
CA LYS A 58 -8.77 8.43 0.02
C LYS A 58 -9.74 7.30 -0.24
N PHE A 59 -9.42 6.41 -1.19
CA PHE A 59 -10.24 5.25 -1.46
C PHE A 59 -10.40 4.33 -0.24
N ILE A 60 -9.31 4.07 0.50
CA ILE A 60 -9.38 3.27 1.73
C ILE A 60 -10.31 3.93 2.74
N ALA A 61 -10.17 5.23 2.98
CA ALA A 61 -10.97 5.96 3.95
C ALA A 61 -12.46 6.01 3.58
N GLU A 62 -12.79 6.13 2.30
CA GLU A 62 -14.16 6.30 1.83
C GLU A 62 -14.89 5.02 1.46
N CYS A 63 -14.17 3.97 1.07
CA CYS A 63 -14.76 2.76 0.49
C CYS A 63 -14.44 1.48 1.24
N LEU A 64 -13.45 1.48 2.14
CA LEU A 64 -13.07 0.30 2.91
C LEU A 64 -13.45 0.43 4.38
N GLU A 65 -13.86 -0.67 4.95
CA GLU A 65 -14.04 -0.86 6.38
C GLU A 65 -12.90 -1.75 6.89
N LEU A 66 -12.22 -1.31 7.94
CA LEU A 66 -11.23 -2.10 8.64
C LEU A 66 -11.95 -3.09 9.56
N THR A 67 -11.78 -4.37 9.31
CA THR A 67 -12.46 -5.42 10.09
C THR A 67 -11.44 -6.15 10.93
N ALA A 68 -11.70 -6.32 12.23
CA ALA A 68 -10.91 -7.17 13.10
C ALA A 68 -11.14 -8.68 12.83
N ASP A 69 -12.19 -9.02 12.09
CA ASP A 69 -12.50 -10.39 11.67
C ASP A 69 -11.50 -10.92 10.63
N ASP A 70 -11.39 -12.26 10.50
CA ASP A 70 -10.70 -13.00 9.42
C ASP A 70 -11.31 -12.76 8.00
N ARG A 71 -12.06 -11.68 7.82
CA ARG A 71 -12.61 -11.27 6.54
C ARG A 71 -11.46 -10.90 5.61
N LYS A 72 -11.59 -11.40 4.39
CA LYS A 72 -10.62 -11.21 3.33
C LYS A 72 -11.32 -10.77 2.06
N LEU A 73 -10.69 -9.84 1.36
CA LEU A 73 -11.19 -9.35 0.08
C LEU A 73 -10.18 -9.67 -1.02
N GLN A 74 -10.69 -10.15 -2.15
CA GLN A 74 -9.85 -10.55 -3.27
C GLN A 74 -9.19 -9.31 -3.90
N ALA A 75 -7.90 -9.37 -4.20
CA ALA A 75 -7.15 -8.24 -4.76
C ALA A 75 -7.72 -7.74 -6.10
N LYS A 76 -8.28 -8.65 -6.90
CA LYS A 76 -8.94 -8.29 -8.17
C LYS A 76 -10.21 -7.46 -7.92
N ASP A 77 -11.04 -7.89 -6.97
CA ASP A 77 -12.36 -7.29 -6.74
C ASP A 77 -12.19 -5.91 -6.08
N LEU A 78 -11.22 -5.81 -5.19
CA LEU A 78 -10.78 -4.55 -4.60
C LEU A 78 -10.28 -3.55 -5.66
N TYR A 79 -9.48 -4.00 -6.63
CA TYR A 79 -9.01 -3.11 -7.71
C TYR A 79 -10.14 -2.68 -8.65
N VAL A 80 -11.13 -3.55 -8.90
CA VAL A 80 -12.35 -3.19 -9.64
C VAL A 80 -13.14 -2.11 -8.91
N ALA A 81 -13.29 -2.24 -7.59
CA ALA A 81 -13.93 -1.22 -6.76
C ALA A 81 -13.16 0.11 -6.78
N PHE A 82 -11.83 0.06 -6.71
CA PHE A 82 -10.98 1.25 -6.84
C PHE A 82 -11.16 1.95 -8.19
N ILE A 83 -11.20 1.21 -9.32
CA ILE A 83 -11.49 1.80 -10.63
C ILE A 83 -12.87 2.46 -10.66
N ALA A 84 -13.88 1.81 -10.08
CA ALA A 84 -15.23 2.36 -10.02
C ALA A 84 -15.27 3.67 -9.22
N TRP A 85 -14.59 3.71 -8.07
CA TRP A 85 -14.43 4.92 -7.27
C TRP A 85 -13.67 6.01 -8.02
N CYS A 86 -12.53 5.71 -8.67
CA CYS A 86 -11.79 6.69 -9.47
C CYS A 86 -12.65 7.31 -10.58
N LYS A 87 -13.52 6.52 -11.23
CA LYS A 87 -14.46 7.03 -12.24
C LYS A 87 -15.52 7.95 -11.63
N LYS A 88 -16.04 7.61 -10.44
CA LYS A 88 -17.00 8.44 -9.71
C LYS A 88 -16.39 9.79 -9.31
N GLU A 89 -15.15 9.76 -8.82
CA GLU A 89 -14.38 10.95 -8.42
C GLU A 89 -13.74 11.70 -9.60
N GLN A 90 -14.08 11.32 -10.84
CA GLN A 90 -13.59 11.94 -12.09
C GLN A 90 -12.05 12.01 -12.18
N VAL A 91 -11.37 11.03 -11.59
CA VAL A 91 -9.92 10.90 -11.64
C VAL A 91 -9.48 10.61 -13.08
N THR A 92 -8.71 11.52 -13.65
CA THR A 92 -8.28 11.47 -15.06
C THR A 92 -7.21 10.43 -15.35
N SER A 93 -6.38 10.09 -14.35
CA SER A 93 -5.31 9.10 -14.46
C SER A 93 -5.49 8.00 -13.42
N ILE A 94 -6.06 6.87 -13.84
CA ILE A 94 -6.28 5.72 -12.95
C ILE A 94 -4.98 4.92 -12.82
N PRO A 95 -4.46 4.74 -11.60
CA PRO A 95 -3.25 3.94 -11.38
C PRO A 95 -3.41 2.49 -11.87
N SER A 96 -2.32 1.93 -12.41
CA SER A 96 -2.30 0.52 -12.81
C SER A 96 -2.53 -0.42 -11.62
N GLN A 97 -3.04 -1.63 -11.89
CA GLN A 97 -3.26 -2.64 -10.85
C GLN A 97 -1.99 -2.96 -10.05
N ARG A 98 -0.84 -2.92 -10.72
CA ARG A 98 0.45 -3.14 -10.08
C ARG A 98 0.80 -2.01 -9.11
N ALA A 99 0.62 -0.75 -9.50
CA ALA A 99 0.89 0.40 -8.65
C ALA A 99 -0.06 0.44 -7.45
N PHE A 100 -1.36 0.23 -7.68
CA PHE A 100 -2.35 0.06 -6.62
C PHE A 100 -1.98 -1.08 -5.66
N GLY A 101 -1.60 -2.23 -6.22
CA GLY A 101 -1.19 -3.38 -5.43
C GLY A 101 0.07 -3.13 -4.60
N THR A 102 1.02 -2.32 -5.07
CA THR A 102 2.19 -1.89 -4.29
C THR A 102 1.77 -1.05 -3.10
N GLU A 103 0.87 -0.08 -3.28
CA GLU A 103 0.39 0.76 -2.18
C GLU A 103 -0.46 -0.01 -1.15
N MET A 104 -1.26 -0.97 -1.61
CA MET A 104 -2.09 -1.78 -0.72
C MET A 104 -1.26 -2.75 0.14
N VAL A 105 -0.20 -3.37 -0.37
CA VAL A 105 0.64 -4.29 0.43
C VAL A 105 1.48 -3.58 1.49
N ILE A 106 1.65 -2.26 1.38
CA ILE A 106 2.29 -1.45 2.41
C ILE A 106 1.35 -1.29 3.63
N ARG A 107 0.04 -1.27 3.39
CA ARG A 107 -0.99 -0.96 4.40
C ARG A 107 -1.72 -2.20 4.93
N PHE A 108 -1.85 -3.24 4.11
CA PHE A 108 -2.60 -4.44 4.42
C PHE A 108 -1.80 -5.70 4.13
N GLU A 109 -1.97 -6.70 5.00
CA GLU A 109 -1.41 -8.02 4.73
C GLU A 109 -2.07 -8.64 3.50
N ARG A 110 -1.23 -9.17 2.60
CA ARG A 110 -1.68 -9.86 1.39
C ARG A 110 -1.27 -11.32 1.40
N ILE A 111 -2.25 -12.21 1.46
CA ILE A 111 -2.05 -13.65 1.44
C ILE A 111 -2.33 -14.25 0.05
N LYS A 112 -1.64 -15.33 -0.28
CA LYS A 112 -1.89 -16.11 -1.50
C LYS A 112 -2.54 -17.45 -1.14
N GLN A 113 -3.82 -17.59 -1.46
CA GLN A 113 -4.61 -18.81 -1.28
C GLN A 113 -5.39 -19.07 -2.56
N ASN A 114 -4.75 -19.74 -3.53
CA ASN A 114 -5.15 -19.85 -4.95
C ASN A 114 -5.17 -18.51 -5.72
N LYS A 115 -5.69 -17.45 -5.10
CA LYS A 115 -5.66 -16.05 -5.55
C LYS A 115 -5.01 -15.16 -4.49
N TYR A 116 -4.83 -13.88 -4.81
CA TYR A 116 -4.37 -12.87 -3.85
C TYR A 116 -5.54 -12.27 -3.09
N TRP A 117 -5.39 -12.19 -1.77
CA TRP A 117 -6.39 -11.67 -0.84
C TRP A 117 -5.74 -10.66 0.10
N TYR A 118 -6.45 -9.58 0.42
CA TYR A 118 -6.09 -8.67 1.51
C TYR A 118 -6.91 -9.02 2.75
N VAL A 119 -6.25 -9.07 3.91
CA VAL A 119 -6.85 -9.47 5.19
C VAL A 119 -7.20 -8.23 6.01
N GLY A 120 -8.28 -8.32 6.80
CA GLY A 120 -8.71 -7.24 7.69
C GLY A 120 -9.38 -6.07 6.98
N VAL A 121 -9.87 -6.30 5.75
CA VAL A 121 -10.54 -5.29 4.93
C VAL A 121 -11.82 -5.84 4.32
N ALA A 122 -12.88 -5.02 4.36
CA ALA A 122 -14.11 -5.24 3.64
C ALA A 122 -14.48 -3.99 2.83
N LEU A 123 -15.22 -4.16 1.73
CA LEU A 123 -15.84 -3.01 1.04
C LEU A 123 -17.01 -2.53 1.90
N GLN A 124 -17.08 -1.22 2.14
CA GLN A 124 -18.27 -0.62 2.71
C GLN A 124 -19.44 -0.94 1.78
N LYS A 125 -20.51 -1.50 2.35
CA LYS A 125 -21.75 -1.75 1.63
C LYS A 125 -22.30 -0.36 1.31
N GLN A 126 -22.07 0.15 0.10
CA GLN A 126 -22.77 1.35 -0.35
C GLN A 126 -24.25 0.96 -0.36
N GLU A 127 -24.96 1.45 0.64
CA GLU A 127 -26.39 1.29 0.78
C GLU A 127 -27.00 1.88 -0.50
N GLN A 128 -27.39 0.99 -1.41
CA GLN A 128 -28.17 1.37 -2.57
C GLN A 128 -29.51 1.83 -2.01
N ALA A 129 -29.66 3.14 -1.82
CA ALA A 129 -30.96 3.76 -1.72
C ALA A 129 -31.73 3.38 -2.99
N SER A 130 -32.63 2.41 -2.83
CA SER A 130 -33.66 2.06 -3.82
C SER A 130 -34.71 3.16 -3.89
#